data_AF-A0A927CDM3-F1
#
_entry.id   AF-A0A927CDM3-F1
#
_cell.length_a   1.000
_cell.length_b   1.000
_cell.length_c   1.000
_cell.angle_alpha   90.00
_cell.angle_beta   90.00
_cell.angle_gamma   90.00
#
_symmetry.space_group_name_H-M   'P 1'
#
loop_
_entity.id
_entity.type
_entity.pdbx_description
1 polymer ?
#
loop_
_entity_poly.entity_id
_entity_poly.type
_entity_poly.pdbx_seq_one_letter_code
_entity_poly.pdbx_strand_id
1 'polypeptide(L)'
;MSAWIHGVIDSVMAWLTDLGYWGIMFGLMIEIIPSEIVLAFGGYLVSAGQINYWLAVLFGTVGGVLAQIFVYWIGLYGGRPVLERFGKYIFINKHHIEVSENWFNKYGSGVIFTARFIPVVRHAISVPAGMARMPLSRFTLLTTLAVIPWSMLFVYLGMTLGENWSHIDETAAAYTGELMWGALGLTALYAVYVIVKRRRRKAKESSGADVSGKLAGIGRSGEDRSAPASAPASRAHPRADAEANGVLAGLPDEYRTLGARIVRSGDSSQTVDQIVIGPNGIFHVEFNDRSGEFRFRAPGYEAADAAAAAGDLTANAYRSEYVLKDLLRRRGLTADVVGILCFTDPEAALSGTCAAFEALKPERLVPFIVSYRAKHPLDEERVRTAAAWIEDNSGRAGREK
;
A
#
# COMPACT_ATOMS: atom_id res chain seq x y z
N MET A 1 28.71 22.88 -14.65
CA MET A 1 28.66 22.36 -13.27
C MET A 1 29.79 23.06 -12.50
N SER A 2 29.54 23.67 -11.33
CA SER A 2 30.49 24.60 -10.70
C SER A 2 31.74 23.88 -10.16
N ALA A 3 32.90 24.53 -10.16
CA ALA A 3 34.18 23.99 -9.64
C ALA A 3 34.09 23.44 -8.20
N TRP A 4 33.13 23.95 -7.41
CA TRP A 4 32.79 23.45 -6.09
C TRP A 4 32.24 22.01 -6.10
N ILE A 5 31.40 21.66 -7.08
CA ILE A 5 30.82 20.31 -7.21
C ILE A 5 31.94 19.30 -7.52
N HIS A 6 32.88 19.65 -8.39
CA HIS A 6 34.04 18.79 -8.67
C HIS A 6 34.89 18.58 -7.42
N GLY A 7 35.20 19.63 -6.66
CA GLY A 7 35.96 19.50 -5.41
C GLY A 7 35.26 18.65 -4.34
N VAL A 8 33.92 18.70 -4.26
CA VAL A 8 33.14 17.83 -3.35
C VAL A 8 33.19 16.37 -3.82
N ILE A 9 33.01 16.11 -5.12
CA ILE A 9 33.08 14.77 -5.68
C ILE A 9 34.47 14.16 -5.45
N ASP A 10 35.54 14.90 -5.74
CA ASP A 10 36.92 14.44 -5.55
C ASP A 10 37.21 14.13 -4.07
N SER A 11 36.71 14.96 -3.16
CA SER A 11 36.85 14.74 -1.71
C SER A 11 36.10 13.49 -1.25
N VAL A 12 34.89 13.26 -1.76
CA VAL A 12 34.09 12.06 -1.45
C VAL A 12 34.77 10.81 -2.01
N MET A 13 35.28 10.86 -3.24
CA MET A 13 36.00 9.74 -3.86
C MET A 13 37.30 9.41 -3.12
N ALA A 14 38.06 10.42 -2.68
CA ALA A 14 39.24 10.21 -1.83
C ALA A 14 38.86 9.53 -0.52
N TRP A 15 37.80 9.99 0.14
CA TRP A 15 37.30 9.38 1.39
C TRP A 15 36.83 7.94 1.19
N LEU A 16 36.14 7.64 0.09
CA LEU A 16 35.72 6.28 -0.26
C LEU A 16 36.92 5.36 -0.48
N THR A 17 38.00 5.87 -1.06
CA THR A 17 39.24 5.13 -1.33
C THR A 17 39.99 4.84 -0.03
N ASP A 18 40.22 5.85 0.80
CA ASP A 18 40.97 5.74 2.06
C ASP A 18 40.28 4.82 3.07
N LEU A 19 38.94 4.81 3.08
CA LEU A 19 38.15 3.98 3.98
C LEU A 19 37.90 2.56 3.48
N GLY A 20 38.23 2.26 2.22
CA GLY A 20 38.03 0.94 1.60
C GLY A 20 36.62 0.39 1.81
N TYR A 21 36.51 -0.73 2.55
CA TYR A 21 35.21 -1.36 2.87
C TYR A 21 34.25 -0.43 3.63
N TRP A 22 34.76 0.38 4.56
CA TRP A 22 33.95 1.33 5.32
C TRP A 22 33.46 2.47 4.43
N GLY A 23 34.27 2.86 3.44
CA GLY A 23 33.90 3.84 2.42
C GLY A 23 32.65 3.38 1.68
N ILE A 24 32.65 2.15 1.16
CA ILE A 24 31.49 1.55 0.47
C ILE A 24 30.25 1.56 1.38
N MET A 25 30.41 1.13 2.63
CA MET A 25 29.29 1.05 3.57
C MET A 25 28.67 2.42 3.88
N PHE A 26 29.49 3.42 4.22
CA PHE A 26 29.00 4.75 4.55
C PHE A 26 28.52 5.51 3.31
N GLY A 27 29.17 5.33 2.17
CA GLY A 27 28.73 5.90 0.88
C GLY A 27 27.31 5.45 0.52
N LEU A 28 27.00 4.16 0.76
CA LEU A 28 25.65 3.63 0.56
C LEU A 28 24.68 4.04 1.68
N MET A 29 25.13 4.07 2.93
CA MET A 29 24.28 4.40 4.07
C MET A 29 23.75 5.84 4.00
N ILE A 30 24.59 6.79 3.58
CA ILE A 30 24.24 8.21 3.51
C ILE A 30 23.55 8.55 2.17
N GLU A 31 23.77 7.74 1.14
CA GLU A 31 23.09 7.83 -0.17
C GLU A 31 23.25 9.20 -0.84
N ILE A 32 24.46 9.78 -0.79
CA ILE A 32 24.81 11.04 -1.49
C ILE A 32 24.98 10.79 -2.99
N ILE A 33 25.51 9.61 -3.34
CA ILE A 33 25.80 9.18 -4.71
C ILE A 33 24.91 7.96 -5.00
N PRO A 34 24.38 7.80 -6.23
CA PRO A 34 23.67 6.59 -6.63
C PRO A 34 24.41 5.32 -6.24
N SER A 35 23.69 4.39 -5.62
CA SER A 35 24.25 3.15 -5.06
C SER A 35 25.07 2.33 -6.06
N GLU A 36 24.69 2.37 -7.33
CA GLU A 36 25.31 1.72 -8.46
C GLU A 36 26.75 2.19 -8.67
N ILE A 37 26.98 3.50 -8.54
CA ILE A 37 28.29 4.11 -8.73
C ILE A 37 29.20 3.74 -7.57
N VAL A 38 28.70 3.79 -6.34
CA VAL A 38 29.48 3.43 -5.13
C VAL A 38 29.89 1.96 -5.18
N LEU A 39 28.97 1.05 -5.53
CA LEU A 39 29.25 -0.38 -5.64
C LEU A 39 30.19 -0.69 -6.82
N ALA A 40 29.99 -0.05 -7.97
CA ALA A 40 30.89 -0.20 -9.11
C ALA A 40 32.30 0.33 -8.80
N PHE A 41 32.41 1.43 -8.06
CA PHE A 41 33.70 1.93 -7.59
C PHE A 41 34.37 0.94 -6.62
N GLY A 42 33.60 0.34 -5.71
CA GLY A 42 34.08 -0.78 -4.90
C GLY A 42 34.61 -1.93 -5.76
N GLY A 43 33.92 -2.26 -6.85
CA GLY A 43 34.39 -3.22 -7.85
C GLY A 43 35.72 -2.83 -8.50
N TYR A 44 35.90 -1.57 -8.86
CA TYR A 44 37.18 -1.05 -9.37
C TYR A 44 38.31 -1.24 -8.35
N LEU A 45 38.07 -0.95 -7.07
CA LEU A 45 39.06 -1.17 -6.00
C LEU A 45 39.41 -2.67 -5.84
N VAL A 46 38.47 -3.57 -6.11
CA VAL A 46 38.74 -5.03 -6.18
C VAL A 46 39.67 -5.35 -7.35
N SER A 47 39.41 -4.79 -8.54
CA SER A 47 40.26 -4.99 -9.72
C SER A 47 41.68 -4.46 -9.50
N ALA A 48 41.82 -3.33 -8.80
CA ALA A 48 43.10 -2.76 -8.40
C ALA A 48 43.81 -3.55 -7.27
N GLY A 49 43.23 -4.64 -6.78
CA GLY A 49 43.80 -5.48 -5.73
C GLY A 49 43.79 -4.85 -4.32
N GLN A 50 43.07 -3.75 -4.12
CA GLN A 50 43.05 -3.02 -2.86
C GLN A 50 42.09 -3.62 -1.84
N ILE A 51 40.97 -4.19 -2.31
CA ILE A 51 39.94 -4.80 -1.44
C ILE A 51 39.45 -6.13 -2.00
N ASN A 52 38.85 -6.97 -1.14
CA ASN A 52 38.31 -8.27 -1.48
C ASN A 52 36.85 -8.17 -1.96
N TYR A 53 36.52 -8.88 -3.03
CA TYR A 53 35.17 -8.93 -3.61
C TYR A 53 34.07 -9.26 -2.60
N TRP A 54 34.22 -10.34 -1.83
CA TRP A 54 33.17 -10.80 -0.90
C TRP A 54 32.97 -9.82 0.25
N LEU A 55 34.05 -9.21 0.73
CA LEU A 55 33.96 -8.17 1.76
C LEU A 55 33.35 -6.88 1.21
N ALA A 56 33.66 -6.49 -0.03
CA ALA A 56 33.01 -5.36 -0.69
C ALA A 56 31.48 -5.59 -0.83
N VAL A 57 31.07 -6.80 -1.22
CA VAL A 57 29.65 -7.19 -1.27
C VAL A 57 29.01 -7.18 0.11
N LEU A 58 29.69 -7.68 1.15
CA LEU A 58 29.20 -7.69 2.53
C LEU A 58 28.96 -6.27 3.05
N PHE A 59 29.99 -5.42 2.99
CA PHE A 59 29.89 -4.02 3.45
C PHE A 59 28.90 -3.22 2.59
N GLY A 60 28.84 -3.50 1.29
CA GLY A 60 27.82 -2.95 0.39
C GLY A 60 26.41 -3.32 0.82
N THR A 61 26.20 -4.61 1.17
CA THR A 61 24.92 -5.10 1.66
C THR A 61 24.54 -4.46 2.98
N VAL A 62 25.46 -4.39 3.93
CA VAL A 62 25.23 -3.76 5.24
C VAL A 62 24.86 -2.28 5.07
N GLY A 63 25.65 -1.52 4.29
CA GLY A 63 25.39 -0.10 4.03
C GLY A 63 24.03 0.13 3.36
N GLY A 64 23.72 -0.65 2.32
CA GLY A 64 22.43 -0.56 1.63
C GLY A 64 21.24 -0.93 2.51
N VAL A 65 21.37 -1.95 3.37
CA VAL A 65 20.31 -2.31 4.33
C VAL A 65 20.11 -1.21 5.38
N LEU A 66 21.20 -0.65 5.92
CA LEU A 66 21.13 0.44 6.90
C LEU A 66 20.44 1.68 6.31
N ALA A 67 20.79 2.10 5.09
CA ALA A 67 20.11 3.19 4.39
C ALA A 67 18.58 2.96 4.37
N GLN A 68 18.15 1.76 4.00
CA GLN A 68 16.73 1.42 3.93
C GLN A 68 16.05 1.34 5.30
N ILE A 69 16.77 0.97 6.37
CA ILE A 69 16.26 1.01 7.74
C ILE A 69 16.01 2.47 8.18
N PHE A 70 16.90 3.40 7.84
CA PHE A 70 16.67 4.83 8.12
C PHE A 70 15.40 5.33 7.43
N VAL A 71 15.21 5.01 6.15
CA VAL A 71 13.99 5.38 5.41
C VAL A 71 12.74 4.72 6.00
N TYR A 72 12.86 3.46 6.43
CA TYR A 72 11.78 2.78 7.16
C TYR A 72 11.42 3.50 8.46
N TRP A 73 12.41 3.97 9.24
CA TRP A 73 12.14 4.73 10.46
C TRP A 73 11.50 6.09 10.18
N ILE A 74 11.89 6.77 9.10
CA ILE A 74 11.20 7.99 8.67
C ILE A 74 9.71 7.71 8.40
N GLY A 75 9.40 6.59 7.72
CA GLY A 75 8.02 6.14 7.52
C GLY A 75 7.31 5.79 8.82
N LEU A 76 7.99 5.11 9.75
CA LEU A 76 7.45 4.65 11.03
C LEU A 76 7.10 5.80 12.00
N TYR A 77 8.02 6.76 12.17
CA TYR A 77 7.88 7.85 13.14
C TYR A 77 7.30 9.13 12.53
N GLY A 78 7.65 9.43 11.27
CA GLY A 78 7.26 10.67 10.62
C GLY A 78 5.94 10.59 9.86
N GLY A 79 5.60 9.41 9.33
CA GLY A 79 4.42 9.21 8.50
C GLY A 79 4.34 10.15 7.29
N ARG A 80 3.18 10.17 6.64
CA ARG A 80 2.92 10.93 5.40
C ARG A 80 3.29 12.43 5.48
N PRO A 81 3.04 13.18 6.57
CA PRO A 81 3.34 14.62 6.64
C PRO A 81 4.85 14.94 6.59
N VAL A 82 5.68 14.13 7.26
CA VAL A 82 7.15 14.32 7.24
C VAL A 82 7.70 14.00 5.86
N LEU A 83 7.16 12.97 5.20
CA LEU A 83 7.58 12.55 3.87
C LEU A 83 7.13 13.52 2.78
N GLU A 84 5.92 14.09 2.86
CA GLU A 84 5.49 15.12 1.92
C GLU A 84 6.31 16.42 2.06
N ARG A 85 6.81 16.73 3.27
CA ARG A 85 7.62 17.93 3.53
C ARG A 85 9.12 17.72 3.23
N PHE A 86 9.68 16.58 3.59
CA PHE A 86 11.12 16.30 3.52
C PHE A 86 11.52 15.25 2.47
N GLY A 87 10.58 14.53 1.87
CA GLY A 87 10.86 13.48 0.87
C GLY A 87 11.69 13.96 -0.31
N LYS A 88 11.53 15.23 -0.70
CA LYS A 88 12.34 15.87 -1.76
C LYS A 88 13.85 15.86 -1.47
N TYR A 89 14.27 15.84 -0.19
CA TYR A 89 15.68 15.84 0.20
C TYR A 89 16.32 14.44 0.15
N ILE A 90 15.50 13.40 0.07
CA ILE A 90 15.94 11.99 -0.04
C ILE A 90 15.51 11.38 -1.37
N PHE A 91 15.30 12.22 -2.41
CA PHE A 91 14.88 11.82 -3.76
C PHE A 91 13.55 11.05 -3.84
N ILE A 92 12.66 11.20 -2.84
CA ILE A 92 11.33 10.59 -2.80
C ILE A 92 10.27 11.67 -3.05
N ASN A 93 9.68 11.67 -4.25
CA ASN A 93 8.57 12.55 -4.58
C ASN A 93 7.22 11.95 -4.16
N LYS A 94 6.19 12.81 -4.04
CA LYS A 94 4.82 12.40 -3.70
C LYS A 94 4.28 11.27 -4.57
N HIS A 95 4.59 11.30 -5.87
CA HIS A 95 4.21 10.22 -6.80
C HIS A 95 4.82 8.87 -6.43
N HIS A 96 6.08 8.84 -5.99
CA HIS A 96 6.76 7.60 -5.59
C HIS A 96 6.13 7.03 -4.32
N ILE A 97 5.76 7.90 -3.38
CA ILE A 97 5.04 7.53 -2.16
C ILE A 97 3.70 6.89 -2.53
N GLU A 98 2.87 7.56 -3.34
CA GLU A 98 1.55 7.05 -3.75
C GLU A 98 1.63 5.71 -4.50
N VAL A 99 2.60 5.56 -5.41
CA VAL A 99 2.81 4.30 -6.14
C VAL A 99 3.26 3.20 -5.17
N SER A 100 4.19 3.50 -4.27
CA SER A 100 4.69 2.53 -3.29
C SER A 100 3.61 2.09 -2.29
N GLU A 101 2.78 3.02 -1.81
CA GLU A 101 1.62 2.75 -0.95
C GLU A 101 0.61 1.83 -1.65
N ASN A 102 0.24 2.15 -2.89
CA ASN A 102 -0.69 1.32 -3.67
C ASN A 102 -0.15 -0.10 -3.90
N TRP A 103 1.15 -0.24 -4.18
CA TRP A 103 1.78 -1.53 -4.35
C TRP A 103 1.85 -2.32 -3.04
N PHE A 104 2.20 -1.65 -1.95
CA PHE A 104 2.22 -2.24 -0.62
C PHE A 104 0.84 -2.72 -0.19
N ASN A 105 -0.20 -1.91 -0.40
CA ASN A 105 -1.58 -2.26 -0.09
C ASN A 105 -2.10 -3.43 -0.96
N LYS A 106 -1.71 -3.48 -2.24
CA LYS A 106 -2.17 -4.51 -3.17
C LYS A 106 -1.47 -5.86 -3.00
N TYR A 107 -0.17 -5.86 -2.69
CA TYR A 107 0.66 -7.07 -2.70
C TYR A 107 1.19 -7.46 -1.30
N GLY A 108 0.99 -6.61 -0.30
CA GLY A 108 1.42 -6.82 1.08
C GLY A 108 2.94 -6.83 1.24
N SER A 109 3.40 -7.32 2.39
CA SER A 109 4.83 -7.35 2.77
C SER A 109 5.78 -8.01 1.77
N GLY A 110 5.31 -8.95 0.94
CA GLY A 110 6.14 -9.61 -0.07
C GLY A 110 6.64 -8.68 -1.17
N VAL A 111 5.95 -7.55 -1.38
CA VAL A 111 6.31 -6.56 -2.41
C VAL A 111 7.65 -5.88 -2.13
N ILE A 112 8.11 -5.87 -0.89
CA ILE A 112 9.36 -5.22 -0.47
C ILE A 112 10.58 -5.80 -1.19
N PHE A 113 10.55 -7.09 -1.50
CA PHE A 113 11.60 -7.72 -2.29
C PHE A 113 11.51 -7.31 -3.75
N THR A 114 10.33 -7.45 -4.38
CA THR A 114 10.16 -7.25 -5.83
C THR A 114 10.19 -5.78 -6.25
N ALA A 115 9.65 -4.87 -5.43
CA ALA A 115 9.62 -3.44 -5.71
C ALA A 115 11.02 -2.82 -5.73
N ARG A 116 12.03 -3.46 -5.13
CA ARG A 116 13.41 -2.96 -5.14
C ARG A 116 14.11 -3.08 -6.49
N PHE A 117 13.59 -3.93 -7.38
CA PHE A 117 14.08 -4.04 -8.75
C PHE A 117 13.39 -3.03 -9.68
N ILE A 118 12.43 -2.23 -9.18
CA ILE A 118 11.68 -1.26 -9.96
C ILE A 118 12.21 0.15 -9.62
N PRO A 119 12.87 0.86 -10.55
CA PRO A 119 13.56 2.13 -10.28
C PRO A 119 12.69 3.18 -9.56
N VAL A 120 11.43 3.33 -9.97
CA VAL A 120 10.50 4.31 -9.37
C VAL A 120 10.16 3.98 -7.93
N VAL A 121 10.03 2.69 -7.59
CA VAL A 121 9.48 2.24 -6.30
C VAL A 121 10.58 1.84 -5.31
N ARG A 122 11.79 1.53 -5.79
CA ARG A 122 12.83 0.88 -4.96
C ARG A 122 13.26 1.67 -3.74
N HIS A 123 13.41 2.99 -3.88
CA HIS A 123 13.82 3.87 -2.77
C HIS A 123 12.63 4.21 -1.87
N ALA A 124 11.43 4.27 -2.46
CA ALA A 124 10.21 4.64 -1.74
C ALA A 124 9.58 3.47 -0.99
N ILE A 125 9.82 2.19 -1.34
CA ILE A 125 9.07 1.06 -0.75
C ILE A 125 9.30 0.87 0.76
N SER A 126 10.41 1.38 1.29
CA SER A 126 10.72 1.34 2.72
C SER A 126 9.81 2.28 3.54
N VAL A 127 9.28 3.33 2.91
CA VAL A 127 8.35 4.29 3.50
C VAL A 127 7.00 3.66 3.91
N PRO A 128 6.21 3.06 2.99
CA PRO A 128 4.94 2.45 3.35
C PRO A 128 5.13 1.25 4.27
N ALA A 129 6.27 0.54 4.17
CA ALA A 129 6.61 -0.53 5.11
C ALA A 129 6.75 -0.02 6.56
N GLY A 130 7.40 1.14 6.73
CA GLY A 130 7.50 1.84 8.02
C GLY A 130 6.16 2.35 8.52
N MET A 131 5.40 3.01 7.65
CA MET A 131 4.05 3.52 7.97
C MET A 131 3.08 2.41 8.40
N ALA A 132 3.18 1.24 7.76
CA ALA A 132 2.39 0.06 8.10
C ALA A 132 2.91 -0.70 9.33
N ARG A 133 3.93 -0.19 10.03
CA ARG A 133 4.57 -0.82 11.19
C ARG A 133 4.97 -2.27 10.95
N MET A 134 5.44 -2.59 9.74
CA MET A 134 5.87 -3.93 9.41
C MET A 134 7.01 -4.36 10.34
N PRO A 135 7.01 -5.58 10.91
CA PRO A 135 8.09 -6.03 11.80
C PRO A 135 9.47 -5.83 11.17
N LEU A 136 10.36 -5.11 11.88
CA LEU A 136 11.68 -4.73 11.37
C LEU A 136 12.48 -5.95 10.90
N SER A 137 12.41 -7.07 11.63
CA SER A 137 13.06 -8.32 11.25
C SER A 137 12.66 -8.81 9.86
N ARG A 138 11.36 -8.78 9.54
CA ARG A 138 10.84 -9.20 8.23
C ARG A 138 11.23 -8.22 7.14
N PHE A 139 11.23 -6.92 7.43
CA PHE A 139 11.66 -5.89 6.50
C PHE A 139 13.15 -6.06 6.18
N THR A 140 14.00 -6.14 7.20
CA THR A 140 15.45 -6.30 7.05
C THR A 140 15.79 -7.58 6.29
N LEU A 141 15.11 -8.71 6.56
CA LEU A 141 15.33 -9.95 5.82
C LEU A 141 15.04 -9.81 4.32
N LEU A 142 13.86 -9.31 3.95
CA LEU A 142 13.50 -9.12 2.54
C LEU A 142 14.38 -8.08 1.83
N THR A 143 14.86 -7.09 2.58
CA THR A 143 15.81 -6.08 2.10
C THR A 143 17.17 -6.66 1.83
N THR A 144 17.71 -7.40 2.79
CA THR A 144 19.00 -8.06 2.66
C THR A 144 19.00 -9.00 1.46
N LEU A 145 17.95 -9.81 1.31
CA LEU A 145 17.80 -10.71 0.16
C LEU A 145 17.77 -10.00 -1.20
N ALA A 146 17.23 -8.77 -1.26
CA ALA A 146 17.20 -7.98 -2.50
C ALA A 146 18.54 -7.27 -2.76
N VAL A 147 19.19 -6.76 -1.71
CA VAL A 147 20.43 -5.97 -1.81
C VAL A 147 21.65 -6.85 -2.12
N ILE A 148 21.69 -8.09 -1.65
CA ILE A 148 22.81 -9.03 -1.94
C ILE A 148 23.04 -9.21 -3.45
N PRO A 149 22.07 -9.66 -4.26
CA PRO A 149 22.30 -9.89 -5.69
C PRO A 149 22.62 -8.58 -6.42
N TRP A 150 22.06 -7.46 -5.97
CA TRP A 150 22.38 -6.14 -6.50
C TRP A 150 23.84 -5.75 -6.22
N SER A 151 24.30 -5.95 -5.00
CA SER A 151 25.68 -5.65 -4.58
C SER A 151 26.68 -6.52 -5.32
N MET A 152 26.40 -7.82 -5.44
CA MET A 152 27.22 -8.74 -6.24
C MET A 152 27.32 -8.27 -7.69
N LEU A 153 26.18 -7.91 -8.31
CA LEU A 153 26.14 -7.48 -9.70
C LEU A 153 27.00 -6.22 -9.93
N PHE A 154 26.81 -5.16 -9.15
CA PHE A 154 27.51 -3.89 -9.39
C PHE A 154 28.99 -3.94 -9.00
N VAL A 155 29.35 -4.64 -7.93
CA VAL A 155 30.77 -4.86 -7.59
C VAL A 155 31.45 -5.69 -8.68
N TYR A 156 30.78 -6.71 -9.21
CA TYR A 156 31.31 -7.50 -10.33
C TYR A 156 31.49 -6.65 -11.59
N LEU A 157 30.49 -5.84 -11.96
CA LEU A 157 30.57 -4.95 -13.11
C LEU A 157 31.73 -3.95 -12.98
N GLY A 158 31.89 -3.34 -11.80
CA GLY A 158 33.00 -2.46 -11.51
C GLY A 158 34.37 -3.15 -11.61
N MET A 159 34.46 -4.38 -11.12
CA MET A 159 35.67 -5.19 -11.21
C MET A 159 36.02 -5.53 -12.66
N THR A 160 35.03 -5.80 -13.51
CA THR A 160 35.26 -6.04 -14.95
C THR A 160 35.58 -4.77 -15.73
N LEU A 161 35.14 -3.59 -15.26
CA LEU A 161 35.48 -2.31 -15.87
C LEU A 161 36.96 -1.95 -15.69
N GLY A 162 37.56 -2.33 -14.55
CA GLY A 162 39.01 -2.31 -14.32
C GLY A 162 39.71 -1.04 -14.81
N GLU A 163 40.68 -1.20 -15.71
CA GLU A 163 41.51 -0.11 -16.27
C GLU A 163 40.73 0.94 -17.08
N ASN A 164 39.51 0.63 -17.54
CA ASN A 164 38.68 1.58 -18.29
C ASN A 164 37.85 2.52 -17.41
N TRP A 165 38.00 2.44 -16.08
CA TRP A 165 37.27 3.29 -15.12
C TRP A 165 37.51 4.80 -15.36
N SER A 166 38.69 5.20 -15.86
CA SER A 166 39.02 6.60 -16.18
C SER A 166 38.31 7.16 -17.42
N HIS A 167 37.62 6.33 -18.21
CA HIS A 167 36.91 6.74 -19.44
C HIS A 167 35.37 6.72 -19.29
N ILE A 168 34.87 6.62 -18.06
CA ILE A 168 33.45 6.43 -17.74
C ILE A 168 32.52 7.53 -18.29
N ASP A 169 32.98 8.78 -18.45
CA ASP A 169 32.13 9.88 -18.94
C ASP A 169 31.60 9.68 -20.38
N GLU A 170 32.32 8.95 -21.25
CA GLU A 170 31.86 8.64 -22.62
C GLU A 170 31.28 7.22 -22.77
N THR A 171 31.66 6.27 -21.91
CA THR A 171 31.28 4.85 -22.07
C THR A 171 30.12 4.41 -21.15
N ALA A 172 29.86 5.13 -20.05
CA ALA A 172 28.86 4.72 -19.06
C ALA A 172 27.42 4.75 -19.60
N ALA A 173 27.10 5.66 -20.52
CA ALA A 173 25.76 5.78 -21.11
C ALA A 173 25.39 4.58 -22.01
N ALA A 174 26.38 3.94 -22.65
CA ALA A 174 26.16 2.79 -23.52
C ALA A 174 25.86 1.51 -22.71
N TYR A 175 26.61 1.25 -21.64
CA TYR A 175 26.46 0.04 -20.83
C TYR A 175 25.34 0.10 -19.79
N THR A 176 25.03 1.28 -19.23
CA THR A 176 23.87 1.43 -18.32
C THR A 176 22.55 1.17 -19.02
N GLY A 177 22.43 1.52 -20.31
CA GLY A 177 21.25 1.21 -21.12
C GLY A 177 21.02 -0.30 -21.24
N GLU A 178 22.03 -1.05 -21.69
CA GLU A 178 21.91 -2.49 -21.97
C GLU A 178 21.68 -3.33 -20.71
N LEU A 179 22.36 -3.02 -19.61
CA LEU A 179 22.16 -3.70 -18.32
C LEU A 179 20.80 -3.39 -17.70
N MET A 180 20.30 -2.17 -17.84
CA MET A 180 18.95 -1.79 -17.42
C MET A 180 17.88 -2.51 -18.25
N TRP A 181 18.07 -2.62 -19.58
CA TRP A 181 17.19 -3.42 -20.45
C TRP A 181 17.25 -4.91 -20.13
N GLY A 182 18.42 -5.45 -19.76
CA GLY A 182 18.59 -6.83 -19.31
C GLY A 182 17.85 -7.10 -18.00
N ALA A 183 17.99 -6.22 -16.99
CA ALA A 183 17.29 -6.33 -15.72
C ALA A 183 15.77 -6.13 -15.87
N LEU A 184 15.34 -5.18 -16.71
CA LEU A 184 13.93 -4.96 -17.05
C LEU A 184 13.36 -6.17 -17.80
N GLY A 185 14.14 -6.75 -18.72
CA GLY A 185 13.82 -7.96 -19.46
C GLY A 185 13.63 -9.15 -18.54
N LEU A 186 14.55 -9.40 -17.60
CA LEU A 186 14.43 -10.47 -16.61
C LEU A 186 13.22 -10.28 -15.69
N THR A 187 12.97 -9.04 -15.27
CA THR A 187 11.82 -8.68 -14.42
C THR A 187 10.50 -8.87 -15.16
N ALA A 188 10.45 -8.46 -16.44
CA ALA A 188 9.30 -8.70 -17.32
C ALA A 188 9.10 -10.20 -17.56
N LEU A 189 10.17 -10.98 -17.78
CA LEU A 189 10.11 -12.42 -18.00
C LEU A 189 9.63 -13.16 -16.76
N TYR A 190 10.05 -12.74 -15.57
CA TYR A 190 9.52 -13.22 -14.30
C TYR A 190 8.04 -12.85 -14.11
N ALA A 191 7.65 -11.61 -14.43
CA ALA A 191 6.25 -11.17 -14.37
C ALA A 191 5.37 -11.96 -15.35
N VAL A 192 5.84 -12.19 -16.58
CA VAL A 192 5.16 -13.03 -17.59
C VAL A 192 5.07 -14.47 -17.09
N TYR A 193 6.15 -15.05 -16.54
CA TYR A 193 6.12 -16.39 -15.95
C TYR A 193 5.04 -16.50 -14.86
N VAL A 194 4.95 -15.51 -13.95
CA VAL A 194 3.93 -15.49 -12.88
C VAL A 194 2.52 -15.35 -13.46
N ILE A 195 2.32 -14.48 -14.45
CA ILE A 195 1.02 -14.28 -15.11
C ILE A 195 0.60 -15.54 -15.87
N VAL A 196 1.50 -16.17 -16.62
CA VAL A 196 1.26 -17.39 -17.38
C VAL A 196 0.98 -18.56 -16.43
N LYS A 197 1.73 -18.70 -15.34
CA LYS A 197 1.47 -19.72 -14.31
C LYS A 197 0.09 -19.54 -13.68
N ARG A 198 -0.32 -18.30 -13.40
CA ARG A 198 -1.66 -17.98 -12.88
C ARG A 198 -2.76 -18.24 -13.91
N ARG A 199 -2.54 -17.91 -15.18
CA ARG A 199 -3.49 -18.20 -16.28
C ARG A 199 -3.60 -19.70 -16.57
N ARG A 200 -2.51 -20.45 -16.54
CA ARG A 200 -2.51 -21.92 -16.69
C ARG A 200 -3.23 -22.60 -15.53
N ARG A 201 -3.17 -22.05 -14.32
CA ARG A 201 -3.96 -22.54 -13.17
C ARG A 201 -5.47 -22.37 -13.40
N LYS A 202 -5.89 -21.19 -13.89
CA LYS A 202 -7.28 -20.91 -14.30
C LYS A 202 -7.76 -21.73 -15.51
N ALA A 203 -6.89 -21.98 -16.49
CA ALA A 203 -7.22 -22.79 -17.67
C ALA A 203 -7.31 -24.29 -17.34
N LYS A 204 -6.54 -24.77 -16.35
CA LYS A 204 -6.66 -26.14 -15.84
C LYS A 204 -7.95 -26.33 -15.02
N GLU A 205 -8.42 -25.27 -14.35
CA GLU A 205 -9.73 -25.21 -13.70
C GLU A 205 -10.88 -25.17 -14.73
N SER A 206 -10.75 -24.43 -15.86
CA SER A 206 -11.78 -24.40 -16.91
C SER A 206 -11.84 -25.67 -17.77
N SER A 207 -10.70 -26.32 -18.03
CA SER A 207 -10.64 -27.57 -18.79
C SER A 207 -11.03 -28.79 -17.95
N GLY A 208 -10.85 -28.73 -16.61
CA GLY A 208 -11.43 -29.69 -15.67
C GLY A 208 -12.95 -29.59 -15.54
N ALA A 209 -13.52 -28.39 -15.72
CA ALA A 209 -14.97 -28.18 -15.72
C ALA A 209 -15.67 -28.76 -16.96
N ASP A 210 -15.00 -28.78 -18.11
CA ASP A 210 -15.56 -29.29 -19.38
C ASP A 210 -15.62 -30.83 -19.44
N VAL A 211 -14.68 -31.51 -18.78
CA VAL A 211 -14.73 -32.98 -18.60
C VAL A 211 -15.76 -33.37 -17.53
N SER A 212 -15.92 -32.56 -16.48
CA SER A 212 -16.93 -32.78 -15.43
C SER A 212 -18.37 -32.55 -15.93
N GLY A 213 -18.58 -31.61 -16.87
CA GLY A 213 -19.89 -31.35 -17.48
C GLY A 213 -20.41 -32.51 -18.35
N LYS A 214 -19.52 -33.37 -18.85
CA LYS A 214 -19.88 -34.53 -19.68
C LYS A 214 -20.21 -35.80 -18.89
N LEU A 215 -19.84 -35.84 -17.60
CA LEU A 215 -20.12 -36.95 -16.68
C LEU A 215 -21.25 -36.65 -15.68
N ALA A 216 -21.66 -35.40 -15.53
CA ALA A 216 -22.76 -34.97 -14.65
C ALA A 216 -24.19 -35.31 -15.17
N GLY A 217 -24.30 -36.02 -16.29
CA GLY A 217 -25.57 -36.56 -16.80
C GLY A 217 -26.01 -37.87 -16.13
N ILE A 218 -25.21 -38.44 -15.22
CA ILE A 218 -25.54 -39.68 -14.53
C ILE A 218 -25.17 -39.53 -13.04
N GLY A 219 -26.19 -39.47 -12.19
CA GLY A 219 -26.07 -39.78 -10.77
C GLY A 219 -25.76 -38.62 -9.83
N ARG A 220 -26.78 -38.22 -9.08
CA ARG A 220 -26.65 -37.52 -7.78
C ARG A 220 -25.76 -38.35 -6.83
N SER A 221 -24.89 -37.69 -6.07
CA SER A 221 -24.67 -37.89 -4.62
C SER A 221 -23.31 -37.36 -4.18
N GLY A 222 -23.29 -36.49 -3.18
CA GLY A 222 -22.21 -36.43 -2.17
C GLY A 222 -20.98 -35.57 -2.46
N GLU A 223 -20.76 -34.62 -1.55
CA GLU A 223 -19.47 -34.17 -1.00
C GLU A 223 -18.52 -33.27 -1.82
N ASP A 224 -18.65 -31.98 -1.50
CA ASP A 224 -17.65 -31.12 -0.82
C ASP A 224 -16.23 -30.97 -1.41
N ARG A 225 -15.95 -29.81 -2.01
CA ARG A 225 -14.61 -29.17 -2.10
C ARG A 225 -14.67 -27.63 -2.14
N SER A 226 -14.69 -27.04 -0.94
CA SER A 226 -13.92 -25.85 -0.49
C SER A 226 -13.22 -24.96 -1.55
N ALA A 227 -13.80 -23.77 -1.75
CA ALA A 227 -13.15 -22.59 -2.35
C ALA A 227 -12.32 -21.82 -1.30
N PRO A 228 -11.26 -21.08 -1.68
CA PRO A 228 -10.48 -20.29 -0.74
C PRO A 228 -11.32 -19.15 -0.16
N ALA A 229 -11.40 -19.13 1.17
CA ALA A 229 -12.25 -18.29 1.99
C ALA A 229 -12.27 -16.82 1.55
N SER A 230 -13.44 -16.39 1.03
CA SER A 230 -13.92 -15.04 1.30
C SER A 230 -13.90 -14.84 2.81
N ALA A 231 -13.27 -13.77 3.28
CA ALA A 231 -13.48 -13.31 4.65
C ALA A 231 -15.00 -13.19 4.86
N PRO A 232 -15.54 -13.70 5.99
CA PRO A 232 -16.98 -13.79 6.16
C PRO A 232 -17.60 -12.40 5.96
N ALA A 233 -18.63 -12.35 5.12
CA ALA A 233 -19.55 -11.23 5.13
C ALA A 233 -19.93 -10.97 6.58
N SER A 234 -19.73 -9.74 7.04
CA SER A 234 -20.38 -9.26 8.26
C SER A 234 -21.84 -9.67 8.13
N ARG A 235 -22.31 -10.59 8.98
CA ARG A 235 -23.71 -11.00 8.98
C ARG A 235 -24.50 -9.74 9.30
N ALA A 236 -25.14 -9.16 8.28
CA ALA A 236 -26.17 -8.16 8.47
C ALA A 236 -27.12 -8.69 9.54
N HIS A 237 -27.05 -8.12 10.74
CA HIS A 237 -27.96 -8.47 11.82
C HIS A 237 -29.28 -7.76 11.50
N PRO A 238 -30.41 -8.47 11.36
CA PRO A 238 -31.70 -7.86 11.01
C PRO A 238 -32.16 -6.77 12.00
N ARG A 239 -31.63 -6.78 13.23
CA ARG A 239 -31.86 -5.74 14.25
C ARG A 239 -31.10 -4.44 13.95
N ALA A 240 -29.86 -4.54 13.46
CA ALA A 240 -29.02 -3.38 13.17
C ALA A 240 -29.59 -2.55 12.00
N ASP A 241 -30.19 -3.19 10.99
CA ASP A 241 -30.78 -2.48 9.85
C ASP A 241 -32.05 -1.68 10.23
N ALA A 242 -32.89 -2.22 11.13
CA ALA A 242 -34.10 -1.54 11.60
C ALA A 242 -33.77 -0.33 12.49
N GLU A 243 -32.78 -0.49 13.37
CA GLU A 243 -32.28 0.56 14.24
C GLU A 243 -31.53 1.65 13.45
N ALA A 244 -30.71 1.26 12.47
CA ALA A 244 -30.03 2.17 11.56
C ALA A 244 -31.01 3.06 10.78
N ASN A 245 -32.08 2.47 10.24
CA ASN A 245 -33.10 3.25 9.51
C ASN A 245 -33.88 4.19 10.44
N GLY A 246 -34.09 3.80 11.71
CA GLY A 246 -34.74 4.65 12.71
C GLY A 246 -33.89 5.86 13.10
N VAL A 247 -32.59 5.67 13.32
CA VAL A 247 -31.66 6.76 13.68
C VAL A 247 -31.51 7.77 12.53
N LEU A 248 -31.40 7.28 11.29
CA LEU A 248 -31.21 8.12 10.11
C LEU A 248 -32.49 8.81 9.62
N ALA A 249 -33.67 8.43 10.14
CA ALA A 249 -34.95 9.08 9.80
C ALA A 249 -35.02 10.56 10.21
N GLY A 250 -34.15 11.02 11.12
CA GLY A 250 -34.06 12.41 11.53
C GLY A 250 -33.26 13.32 10.58
N LEU A 251 -32.75 12.80 9.46
CA LEU A 251 -32.03 13.60 8.47
C LEU A 251 -32.97 14.54 7.70
N PRO A 252 -32.52 15.76 7.34
CA PRO A 252 -33.27 16.66 6.46
C PRO A 252 -33.56 16.05 5.07
N ASP A 253 -34.63 16.50 4.41
CA ASP A 253 -35.08 15.99 3.09
C ASP A 253 -34.05 16.11 1.96
N GLU A 254 -33.08 17.01 2.12
CA GLU A 254 -31.94 17.19 1.20
C GLU A 254 -30.92 16.02 1.24
N TYR A 255 -31.02 15.14 2.24
CA TYR A 255 -30.20 13.92 2.33
C TYR A 255 -30.92 12.72 1.72
N ARG A 256 -30.13 11.86 1.08
CA ARG A 256 -30.56 10.57 0.56
C ARG A 256 -29.86 9.45 1.30
N THR A 257 -30.63 8.50 1.81
CA THR A 257 -30.12 7.32 2.51
C THR A 257 -30.26 6.09 1.63
N LEU A 258 -29.19 5.34 1.45
CA LEU A 258 -29.17 4.04 0.81
C LEU A 258 -28.83 3.00 1.88
N GLY A 259 -29.70 1.99 2.04
CA GLY A 259 -29.48 0.87 2.96
C GLY A 259 -28.30 -0.02 2.57
N ALA A 260 -28.23 -1.23 3.12
CA ALA A 260 -27.11 -2.13 2.88
C ALA A 260 -26.89 -2.42 1.38
N ARG A 261 -25.71 -2.05 0.89
CA ARG A 261 -25.33 -2.13 -0.53
C ARG A 261 -23.97 -2.79 -0.70
N ILE A 262 -23.83 -3.63 -1.72
CA ILE A 262 -22.55 -4.12 -2.21
C ILE A 262 -22.10 -3.18 -3.32
N VAL A 263 -21.27 -2.20 -2.98
CA VAL A 263 -20.73 -1.21 -3.91
C VAL A 263 -19.58 -1.82 -4.70
N ARG A 264 -19.55 -1.60 -6.01
CA ARG A 264 -18.51 -2.11 -6.91
C ARG A 264 -17.80 -0.96 -7.62
N SER A 265 -16.47 -1.01 -7.64
CA SER A 265 -15.65 -0.11 -8.46
C SER A 265 -14.45 -0.86 -9.03
N GLY A 266 -14.38 -0.98 -10.37
CA GLY A 266 -13.38 -1.80 -11.04
C GLY A 266 -13.43 -3.27 -10.59
N ASP A 267 -12.29 -3.79 -10.15
CA ASP A 267 -12.16 -5.15 -9.59
C ASP A 267 -12.48 -5.24 -8.09
N SER A 268 -12.79 -4.11 -7.43
CA SER A 268 -13.04 -4.04 -5.98
C SER A 268 -14.54 -4.04 -5.70
N SER A 269 -14.95 -4.79 -4.68
CA SER A 269 -16.31 -4.74 -4.14
C SER A 269 -16.27 -4.72 -2.62
N GLN A 270 -17.19 -3.96 -2.01
CA GLN A 270 -17.30 -3.87 -0.57
C GLN A 270 -18.78 -3.74 -0.18
N THR A 271 -19.16 -4.40 0.92
CA THR A 271 -20.48 -4.23 1.52
C THR A 271 -20.43 -3.04 2.45
N VAL A 272 -21.37 -2.12 2.28
CA VAL A 272 -21.53 -0.92 3.10
C VAL A 272 -22.93 -0.98 3.72
N ASP A 273 -23.00 -0.87 5.04
CA ASP A 273 -24.25 -1.06 5.79
C ASP A 273 -25.26 0.07 5.50
N GLN A 274 -24.80 1.32 5.53
CA GLN A 274 -25.60 2.49 5.19
C GLN A 274 -24.75 3.54 4.49
N ILE A 275 -25.31 4.16 3.44
CA ILE A 275 -24.69 5.28 2.74
C ILE A 275 -25.64 6.47 2.81
N VAL A 276 -25.17 7.58 3.35
CA VAL A 276 -25.91 8.85 3.43
C VAL A 276 -25.25 9.85 2.49
N ILE A 277 -26.04 10.49 1.64
CA ILE A 277 -25.57 11.39 0.59
C ILE A 277 -26.31 12.70 0.76
N GLY A 278 -25.61 13.81 1.00
CA GLY A 278 -26.24 15.11 1.15
C GLY A 278 -25.28 16.27 0.89
N PRO A 279 -25.70 17.51 1.19
CA PRO A 279 -24.90 18.69 0.85
C PRO A 279 -23.55 18.73 1.54
N ASN A 280 -23.44 18.13 2.72
CA ASN A 280 -22.19 18.05 3.48
C ASN A 280 -21.27 16.89 3.06
N GLY A 281 -21.62 16.13 2.02
CA GLY A 281 -20.80 15.05 1.48
C GLY A 281 -21.48 13.68 1.53
N ILE A 282 -20.67 12.64 1.43
CA ILE A 282 -21.10 11.25 1.36
C ILE A 282 -20.53 10.52 2.58
N PHE A 283 -21.42 9.98 3.40
CA PHE A 283 -21.09 9.30 4.63
C PHE A 283 -21.38 7.82 4.49
N HIS A 284 -20.41 6.96 4.79
CA HIS A 284 -20.69 5.54 4.97
C HIS A 284 -20.69 5.21 6.46
N VAL A 285 -21.78 4.63 6.93
CA VAL A 285 -21.97 4.32 8.35
C VAL A 285 -21.91 2.81 8.50
N GLU A 286 -20.98 2.35 9.34
CA GLU A 286 -20.90 0.95 9.77
C GLU A 286 -21.43 0.85 11.19
N PHE A 287 -22.44 0.00 11.39
CA PHE A 287 -23.07 -0.18 12.70
C PHE A 287 -22.40 -1.33 13.45
N ASN A 288 -22.17 -1.12 14.74
CA ASN A 288 -21.48 -2.07 15.59
C ASN A 288 -22.20 -2.25 16.93
N ASP A 289 -22.47 -3.50 17.31
CA ASP A 289 -23.19 -3.88 18.52
C ASP A 289 -22.27 -4.31 19.67
N ARG A 290 -20.96 -4.01 19.59
CA ARG A 290 -20.01 -4.40 20.64
C ARG A 290 -20.02 -3.45 21.82
N SER A 291 -20.01 -4.02 23.02
CA SER A 291 -19.76 -3.35 24.29
C SER A 291 -18.27 -3.28 24.63
N GLY A 292 -17.92 -2.42 25.59
CA GLY A 292 -16.55 -2.25 26.10
C GLY A 292 -15.94 -0.88 25.80
N GLU A 293 -14.72 -0.64 26.29
CA GLU A 293 -14.00 0.63 26.05
C GLU A 293 -13.19 0.56 24.76
N PHE A 294 -13.46 1.48 23.84
CA PHE A 294 -12.80 1.65 22.56
C PHE A 294 -12.10 3.01 22.52
N ARG A 295 -10.77 3.00 22.35
CA ARG A 295 -9.94 4.18 22.25
C ARG A 295 -9.38 4.34 20.84
N PHE A 296 -9.93 5.26 20.06
CA PHE A 296 -9.53 5.55 18.69
C PHE A 296 -8.27 6.40 18.65
N ARG A 297 -7.25 5.93 17.91
CA ARG A 297 -5.97 6.61 17.69
C ARG A 297 -5.44 6.21 16.32
N ALA A 298 -4.99 7.16 15.50
CA ALA A 298 -4.50 6.85 14.15
C ALA A 298 -3.35 5.81 14.18
N PRO A 299 -3.43 4.69 13.41
CA PRO A 299 -4.38 4.39 12.33
C PRO A 299 -5.53 3.40 12.69
N GLY A 300 -5.95 3.29 13.96
CA GLY A 300 -6.99 2.33 14.37
C GLY A 300 -7.63 2.61 15.72
N TYR A 301 -7.89 1.55 16.50
CA TYR A 301 -8.45 1.63 17.85
C TYR A 301 -7.72 0.66 18.80
N GLU A 302 -7.69 1.00 20.08
CA GLU A 302 -7.28 0.14 21.19
C GLU A 302 -8.54 -0.26 21.97
N ALA A 303 -8.78 -1.56 22.15
CA ALA A 303 -9.84 -2.08 23.01
C ALA A 303 -9.30 -2.42 24.40
N ALA A 304 -10.05 -2.14 25.45
CA ALA A 304 -9.62 -2.39 26.83
C ALA A 304 -9.61 -3.88 27.21
N ASP A 305 -10.47 -4.69 26.60
CA ASP A 305 -10.58 -6.12 26.90
C ASP A 305 -10.61 -7.01 25.64
N ALA A 306 -10.44 -8.33 25.84
CA ALA A 306 -10.38 -9.31 24.77
C ALA A 306 -11.73 -9.49 24.02
N ALA A 307 -12.85 -9.17 24.67
CA ALA A 307 -14.17 -9.21 24.05
C ALA A 307 -14.34 -8.05 23.05
N ALA A 308 -13.87 -6.86 23.42
CA ALA A 308 -13.84 -5.67 22.57
C ALA A 308 -12.77 -5.77 21.47
N ALA A 309 -11.64 -6.45 21.70
CA ALA A 309 -10.52 -6.57 20.77
C ALA A 309 -10.71 -7.59 19.62
N ALA A 310 -11.86 -8.27 19.56
CA ALA A 310 -12.08 -9.36 18.60
C ALA A 310 -12.24 -8.86 17.15
N GLY A 311 -11.14 -8.80 16.38
CA GLY A 311 -11.18 -8.45 14.95
C GLY A 311 -11.13 -6.95 14.65
N ASP A 312 -10.84 -6.61 13.40
CA ASP A 312 -10.58 -5.24 12.97
C ASP A 312 -11.89 -4.50 12.60
N LEU A 313 -12.27 -3.53 13.44
CA LEU A 313 -13.43 -2.65 13.26
C LEU A 313 -13.23 -1.60 12.16
N THR A 314 -11.98 -1.30 11.80
CA THR A 314 -11.64 -0.22 10.88
C THR A 314 -11.36 -0.71 9.47
N ALA A 315 -11.01 -1.99 9.30
CA ALA A 315 -10.73 -2.59 7.99
C ALA A 315 -11.90 -2.47 7.00
N ASN A 316 -13.14 -2.63 7.48
CA ASN A 316 -14.31 -2.47 6.64
C ASN A 316 -14.48 -1.01 6.25
N ALA A 317 -14.43 -0.09 7.22
CA ALA A 317 -14.53 1.34 6.97
C ALA A 317 -13.49 1.84 5.95
N TYR A 318 -12.22 1.41 6.04
CA TYR A 318 -11.17 1.75 5.06
C TYR A 318 -11.48 1.25 3.66
N ARG A 319 -12.00 0.02 3.53
CA ARG A 319 -12.38 -0.54 2.24
C ARG A 319 -13.61 0.16 1.66
N SER A 320 -14.60 0.47 2.50
CA SER A 320 -15.83 1.17 2.13
C SER A 320 -15.50 2.57 1.59
N GLU A 321 -14.66 3.32 2.33
CA GLU A 321 -14.19 4.65 1.93
C GLU A 321 -13.45 4.61 0.59
N TYR A 322 -12.52 3.65 0.43
CA TYR A 322 -11.73 3.50 -0.79
C TYR A 322 -12.61 3.21 -2.01
N VAL A 323 -13.54 2.24 -1.91
CA VAL A 323 -14.40 1.84 -3.02
C VAL A 323 -15.32 3.00 -3.43
N LEU A 324 -15.88 3.74 -2.46
CA LEU A 324 -16.71 4.91 -2.73
C LEU A 324 -15.90 6.03 -3.40
N LYS A 325 -14.72 6.38 -2.86
CA LYS A 325 -13.85 7.40 -3.45
C LYS A 325 -13.41 7.04 -4.87
N ASP A 326 -13.05 5.78 -5.12
CA ASP A 326 -12.67 5.32 -6.46
C ASP A 326 -13.84 5.40 -7.46
N LEU A 327 -15.05 5.00 -7.04
CA LEU A 327 -16.27 5.09 -7.86
C LEU A 327 -16.56 6.53 -8.29
N LEU A 328 -16.54 7.47 -7.33
CA LEU A 328 -16.84 8.87 -7.59
C LEU A 328 -15.77 9.52 -8.47
N ARG A 329 -14.49 9.23 -8.19
CA ARG A 329 -13.35 9.76 -8.96
C ARG A 329 -13.38 9.31 -10.42
N ARG A 330 -13.71 8.05 -10.70
CA ARG A 330 -13.81 7.52 -12.07
C ARG A 330 -14.87 8.23 -12.92
N ARG A 331 -15.87 8.81 -12.26
CA ARG A 331 -16.98 9.53 -12.90
C ARG A 331 -16.82 11.05 -12.81
N GLY A 332 -15.70 11.54 -12.29
CA GLY A 332 -15.38 12.97 -12.24
C GLY A 332 -16.16 13.76 -11.18
N LEU A 333 -16.78 13.11 -10.19
CA LEU A 333 -17.47 13.80 -9.10
C LEU A 333 -16.56 13.91 -7.88
N THR A 334 -16.23 15.14 -7.52
CA THR A 334 -15.44 15.44 -6.32
C THR A 334 -16.37 15.70 -5.13
N ALA A 335 -16.38 14.79 -4.17
CA ALA A 335 -17.14 14.91 -2.94
C ALA A 335 -16.28 14.49 -1.74
N ASP A 336 -16.57 15.04 -0.57
CA ASP A 336 -16.03 14.51 0.67
C ASP A 336 -16.68 13.15 0.94
N VAL A 337 -15.86 12.12 1.15
CA VAL A 337 -16.32 10.80 1.60
C VAL A 337 -15.77 10.57 2.99
N VAL A 338 -16.67 10.36 3.95
CA VAL A 338 -16.38 10.26 5.39
C VAL A 338 -16.91 8.94 5.91
N GLY A 339 -16.11 8.19 6.65
CA GLY A 339 -16.60 6.98 7.31
C GLY A 339 -16.96 7.22 8.77
N ILE A 340 -18.03 6.58 9.20
CA ILE A 340 -18.55 6.68 10.55
C ILE A 340 -18.70 5.26 11.13
N LEU A 341 -18.15 5.04 12.31
CA LEU A 341 -18.36 3.84 13.11
C LEU A 341 -19.41 4.18 14.18
N CYS A 342 -20.61 3.61 14.06
CA CYS A 342 -21.72 3.87 14.96
C CYS A 342 -21.89 2.69 15.93
N PHE A 343 -21.65 2.92 17.23
CA PHE A 343 -21.74 1.87 18.26
C PHE A 343 -23.11 1.89 18.94
N THR A 344 -23.94 0.89 18.68
CA THR A 344 -25.32 0.81 19.18
C THR A 344 -25.42 0.28 20.60
N ASP A 345 -24.43 -0.48 21.07
CA ASP A 345 -24.43 -0.97 22.46
C ASP A 345 -24.26 0.20 23.45
N PRO A 346 -25.16 0.36 24.44
CA PRO A 346 -25.07 1.44 25.43
C PRO A 346 -23.77 1.43 26.24
N GLU A 347 -23.23 0.25 26.57
CA GLU A 347 -22.03 0.03 27.38
C GLU A 347 -20.73 0.27 26.58
N ALA A 348 -20.81 0.57 25.28
CA ALA A 348 -19.64 0.93 24.50
C ALA A 348 -19.09 2.31 24.90
N ALA A 349 -17.95 2.39 25.59
CA ALA A 349 -17.31 3.66 25.94
C ALA A 349 -16.33 4.08 24.83
N LEU A 350 -16.60 5.21 24.16
CA LEU A 350 -15.78 5.69 23.03
C LEU A 350 -14.88 6.86 23.46
N SER A 351 -13.59 6.78 23.16
CA SER A 351 -12.64 7.87 23.42
C SER A 351 -11.63 8.05 22.29
N GLY A 352 -11.06 9.25 22.16
CA GLY A 352 -10.07 9.57 21.11
C GLY A 352 -10.68 9.83 19.72
N THR A 353 -9.82 10.05 18.73
CA THR A 353 -10.20 10.37 17.35
C THR A 353 -9.29 9.66 16.35
N CYS A 354 -9.84 9.31 15.19
CA CYS A 354 -9.08 8.80 14.06
C CYS A 354 -9.18 9.77 12.88
N ALA A 355 -8.10 9.90 12.10
CA ALA A 355 -8.09 10.80 10.95
C ALA A 355 -8.96 10.29 9.78
N ALA A 356 -9.29 9.00 9.77
CA ALA A 356 -10.03 8.35 8.68
C ALA A 356 -11.53 8.21 8.98
N PHE A 357 -11.90 7.95 10.25
CA PHE A 357 -13.28 7.70 10.66
C PHE A 357 -13.64 8.42 11.93
N GLU A 358 -14.91 8.82 12.02
CA GLU A 358 -15.51 9.29 13.27
C GLU A 358 -16.19 8.11 13.98
N ALA A 359 -15.92 7.94 15.27
CA ALA A 359 -16.61 6.94 16.10
C ALA A 359 -17.61 7.63 17.02
N LEU A 360 -18.88 7.23 16.97
CA LEU A 360 -19.95 7.90 17.69
C LEU A 360 -21.06 6.95 18.14
N LYS A 361 -21.91 7.46 19.04
CA LYS A 361 -23.17 6.83 19.47
C LYS A 361 -24.33 7.25 18.55
N PRO A 362 -25.41 6.47 18.45
CA PRO A 362 -26.54 6.75 17.56
C PRO A 362 -27.12 8.17 17.70
N GLU A 363 -27.21 8.70 18.91
CA GLU A 363 -27.81 10.02 19.18
C GLU A 363 -26.96 11.17 18.60
N ARG A 364 -25.67 10.92 18.34
CA ARG A 364 -24.74 11.90 17.76
C ARG A 364 -24.59 11.77 16.24
N LEU A 365 -25.14 10.71 15.63
CA LEU A 365 -24.95 10.42 14.20
C LEU A 365 -25.53 11.52 13.30
N VAL A 366 -26.82 11.83 13.46
CA VAL A 366 -27.49 12.87 12.66
C VAL A 366 -26.90 14.26 12.91
N PRO A 367 -26.71 14.72 14.18
CA PRO A 367 -26.06 16.00 14.45
C PRO A 367 -24.67 16.12 13.82
N PHE A 368 -23.87 15.04 13.81
CA PHE A 368 -22.56 15.03 13.17
C PHE A 368 -22.65 15.21 11.65
N ILE A 369 -23.51 14.44 10.97
CA ILE A 369 -23.69 14.52 9.52
C ILE A 369 -24.13 15.93 9.09
N VAL A 370 -25.11 16.51 9.80
CA VAL A 370 -25.68 17.83 9.46
C VAL A 370 -24.73 18.99 9.79
N SER A 371 -23.87 18.83 10.80
CA SER A 371 -22.89 19.88 11.17
C SER A 371 -21.51 19.72 10.50
N TYR A 372 -21.30 18.64 9.75
CA TYR A 372 -20.02 18.36 9.09
C TYR A 372 -19.68 19.45 8.06
N ARG A 373 -18.49 20.04 8.17
CA ARG A 373 -18.02 21.10 7.26
C ARG A 373 -17.30 20.50 6.06
N ALA A 374 -18.05 20.28 4.99
CA ALA A 374 -17.52 19.76 3.73
C ALA A 374 -16.50 20.69 3.09
N LYS A 375 -15.39 20.14 2.60
CA LYS A 375 -14.46 20.84 1.71
C LYS A 375 -15.04 20.96 0.31
N HIS A 376 -15.79 19.94 -0.13
CA HIS A 376 -16.46 19.90 -1.42
C HIS A 376 -17.96 19.65 -1.21
N PRO A 377 -18.74 20.70 -0.91
CA PRO A 377 -20.18 20.56 -0.74
C PRO A 377 -20.85 20.14 -2.06
N LEU A 378 -21.98 19.44 -1.92
CA LEU A 378 -22.81 18.97 -3.03
C LEU A 378 -24.08 19.81 -3.10
N ASP A 379 -24.42 20.29 -4.30
CA ASP A 379 -25.76 20.84 -4.57
C ASP A 379 -26.77 19.69 -4.78
N GLU A 380 -28.05 20.03 -4.88
CA GLU A 380 -29.13 19.05 -5.03
C GLU A 380 -28.96 18.15 -6.27
N GLU A 381 -28.48 18.69 -7.39
CA GLU A 381 -28.26 17.95 -8.62
C GLU A 381 -27.13 16.92 -8.45
N ARG A 382 -26.04 17.32 -7.80
CA ARG A 382 -24.90 16.47 -7.51
C ARG A 382 -25.22 15.42 -6.46
N VAL A 383 -26.06 15.72 -5.47
CA VAL A 383 -26.60 14.72 -4.52
C VAL A 383 -27.41 13.66 -5.27
N ARG A 384 -28.33 14.08 -6.17
CA ARG A 384 -29.11 13.14 -7.01
C ARG A 384 -28.22 12.29 -7.90
N THR A 385 -27.22 12.90 -8.52
CA THR A 385 -26.28 12.23 -9.42
C THR A 385 -25.42 11.21 -8.67
N ALA A 386 -24.87 11.58 -7.51
CA ALA A 386 -24.09 10.68 -6.67
C ALA A 386 -24.92 9.48 -6.20
N ALA A 387 -26.16 9.72 -5.76
CA ALA A 387 -27.08 8.67 -5.37
C ALA A 387 -27.36 7.69 -6.52
N ALA A 388 -27.72 8.20 -7.71
CA ALA A 388 -27.98 7.37 -8.87
C ALA A 388 -26.76 6.51 -9.25
N TRP A 389 -25.56 7.08 -9.27
CA TRP A 389 -24.35 6.32 -9.61
C TRP A 389 -24.01 5.24 -8.59
N ILE A 390 -24.16 5.54 -7.30
CA ILE A 390 -23.95 4.55 -6.25
C ILE A 390 -24.98 3.43 -6.36
N GLU A 391 -26.24 3.76 -6.65
CA GLU A 391 -27.29 2.75 -6.87
C GLU A 391 -27.03 1.87 -8.10
N ASP A 392 -26.68 2.46 -9.25
CA ASP A 392 -26.40 1.74 -10.49
C ASP A 392 -25.21 0.78 -10.37
N ASN A 393 -24.26 1.11 -9.49
CA ASN A 393 -23.03 0.34 -9.28
C ASN A 393 -23.07 -0.43 -7.95
N SER A 394 -24.25 -0.61 -7.36
CA SER A 394 -24.41 -1.43 -6.15
C SER A 394 -25.58 -2.40 -6.21
N GLY A 395 -25.36 -3.63 -5.72
CA GLY A 395 -26.43 -4.59 -5.45
C GLY A 395 -26.99 -4.39 -4.04
N ARG A 396 -28.30 -4.60 -3.82
CA ARG A 396 -28.82 -4.70 -2.44
C ARG A 396 -28.19 -5.92 -1.76
N ALA A 397 -27.58 -5.72 -0.60
CA ALA A 397 -27.14 -6.84 0.25
C ALA A 397 -28.40 -7.48 0.84
N GLY A 398 -28.71 -8.74 0.47
CA GLY A 398 -29.87 -9.46 1.03
C GLY A 398 -31.05 -9.77 0.09
N ARG A 399 -30.79 -10.11 -1.18
CA ARG A 399 -31.71 -10.97 -1.95
C ARG A 399 -30.92 -12.05 -2.68
N GLU A 400 -30.54 -13.10 -1.94
CA GLU A 400 -30.60 -14.44 -2.54
C GLU A 400 -32.08 -14.76 -2.77
N LYS A 401 -32.41 -15.16 -4.00
CA LYS A 401 -33.62 -15.94 -4.28
C LYS A 401 -33.22 -17.41 -4.23
#